data_AF-A0AAN9EVZ1-F1
#
_entry.id   AF-A0AAN9EVZ1-F1
#
_cell.length_a   1.000
_cell.length_b   1.000
_cell.length_c   1.000
_cell.angle_alpha   90.00
_cell.angle_beta   90.00
_cell.angle_gamma   90.00
#
_symmetry.space_group_name_H-M   'P 1'
#
loop_
_entity.id
_entity.type
_entity.pdbx_description
1 polymer ?
#
loop_
_entity_poly.entity_id
_entity_poly.type
_entity_poly.pdbx_seq_one_letter_code
_entity_poly.pdbx_strand_id
1 'polypeptide(L)'
;MFEAHVLHLLRRYLGEYVHGLSTEALRISVWKGDVVLKDLKLKAEALNALKLPVTVKAGFVGTITLKVPWKSLGKEPVIVLIDRVFVLAHPAPDSRTIKEEDREKLFQAKLQQIEEAETATLDAISKSKLGNPSSGNSWLSSLISTIIGNLKISISNVHIRYEDSVSNPGHPFSSGVTLAKLAAVTMDEQGNETFDTSGALDKLRKLVQLERLAVYHDSNQLPWEIDKRWEDISPGEWIEIFEEGINEPTDDHKLVSKWALNRTYLVYPINAVLHYLRLGNQEKVNPEIPFEKVSLVLTDVSLTFTEAQYYDWIKLLEAVSRYKTYMEVSHLRPAVPISKAPHLWWKYGAHAALQQLKMCYRLSWDQIRQLCQRRRQYIQLYMASLQNSSNVNHTEIREIEKDLDSKVILLWREAYENEKEQVKKEILGSESGFLLVFFCYGKGVWEKKVLLGWCSILSDVLLKELK
;
A
#
# COMPACT_ATOMS: atom_id res chain seq x y z
N MET A 1 5.79 -18.38 -22.50
CA MET A 1 5.37 -18.74 -21.12
C MET A 1 5.74 -17.65 -20.11
N PHE A 2 6.93 -17.03 -20.23
CA PHE A 2 7.37 -15.93 -19.35
C PHE A 2 6.62 -14.61 -19.60
N GLU A 3 6.20 -14.37 -20.84
CA GLU A 3 5.38 -13.23 -21.27
C GLU A 3 4.08 -13.11 -20.46
N ALA A 4 3.45 -14.26 -20.17
CA ALA A 4 2.23 -14.32 -19.37
C ALA A 4 2.48 -13.95 -17.90
N HIS A 5 3.67 -14.28 -17.37
CA HIS A 5 4.09 -13.90 -16.02
C HIS A 5 4.40 -12.40 -15.93
N VAL A 6 5.14 -11.85 -16.90
CA VAL A 6 5.41 -10.40 -16.98
C VAL A 6 4.10 -9.61 -17.10
N LEU A 7 3.18 -10.08 -17.94
CA LEU A 7 1.84 -9.50 -18.05
C LEU A 7 1.09 -9.53 -16.71
N HIS A 8 1.14 -10.66 -16.00
CA HIS A 8 0.51 -10.79 -14.69
C HIS A 8 1.11 -9.80 -13.67
N LEU A 9 2.44 -9.68 -13.62
CA LEU A 9 3.14 -8.75 -12.73
C LEU A 9 2.81 -7.30 -13.09
N LEU A 10 2.84 -6.93 -14.37
CA LEU A 10 2.46 -5.60 -14.83
C LEU A 10 1.03 -5.26 -14.44
N ARG A 11 0.08 -6.18 -14.66
CA ARG A 11 -1.32 -5.96 -14.27
C ARG A 11 -1.46 -5.79 -12.77
N ARG A 12 -0.80 -6.64 -11.98
CA ARG A 12 -0.86 -6.60 -10.52
C ARG A 12 -0.29 -5.29 -10.00
N TYR A 13 0.94 -4.95 -10.38
CA TYR A 13 1.63 -3.79 -9.82
C TYR A 13 1.19 -2.47 -10.42
N LEU A 14 0.99 -2.36 -11.75
CA LEU A 14 0.53 -1.11 -12.35
C LEU A 14 -0.98 -0.92 -12.19
N GLY A 15 -1.75 -2.01 -12.18
CA GLY A 15 -3.21 -1.95 -12.07
C GLY A 15 -3.70 -1.40 -10.74
N GLU A 16 -2.88 -1.37 -9.70
CA GLU A 16 -3.19 -0.68 -8.44
C GLU A 16 -3.16 0.85 -8.57
N TYR A 17 -2.40 1.40 -9.53
CA TYR A 17 -2.16 2.84 -9.63
C TYR A 17 -2.83 3.50 -10.83
N VAL A 18 -3.01 2.80 -11.97
CA VAL A 18 -3.53 3.41 -13.21
C VAL A 18 -4.85 2.80 -13.70
N HIS A 19 -5.67 3.63 -14.33
CA HIS A 19 -6.88 3.21 -15.03
C HIS A 19 -6.60 2.67 -16.44
N GLY A 20 -7.53 1.88 -16.98
CA GLY A 20 -7.58 1.59 -18.42
C GLY A 20 -6.54 0.61 -18.96
N LEU A 21 -5.87 -0.17 -18.10
CA LEU A 21 -4.99 -1.26 -18.53
C LEU A 21 -5.80 -2.40 -19.16
N SER A 22 -6.01 -2.36 -20.48
CA SER A 22 -6.66 -3.47 -21.20
C SER A 22 -5.69 -4.65 -21.33
N THR A 23 -6.21 -5.84 -21.01
CA THR A 23 -5.46 -7.10 -21.08
C THR A 23 -5.00 -7.40 -22.50
N GLU A 24 -5.80 -7.02 -23.49
CA GLU A 24 -5.57 -7.30 -24.90
C GLU A 24 -4.46 -6.40 -25.45
N ALA A 25 -4.46 -5.09 -25.13
CA ALA A 25 -3.41 -4.19 -25.57
C ALA A 25 -2.07 -4.50 -24.89
N LEU A 26 -2.07 -4.79 -23.59
CA LEU A 26 -0.86 -5.21 -22.88
C LEU A 26 -0.29 -6.51 -23.46
N ARG A 27 -1.14 -7.50 -23.78
CA ARG A 27 -0.72 -8.75 -24.43
C ARG A 27 -0.07 -8.48 -25.78
N ILE A 28 -0.69 -7.67 -26.64
CA ILE A 28 -0.16 -7.38 -27.97
C ILE A 28 1.21 -6.67 -27.86
N SER A 29 1.37 -5.75 -26.92
CA SER A 29 2.64 -5.03 -26.70
C SER A 29 3.75 -5.94 -26.17
N VAL A 30 3.45 -6.82 -25.21
CA VAL A 30 4.43 -7.79 -24.67
C VAL A 30 4.98 -8.71 -25.76
N TRP A 31 4.13 -9.12 -26.72
CA TRP A 31 4.53 -10.04 -27.80
C TRP A 31 5.26 -9.36 -28.96
N LYS A 32 5.13 -8.03 -29.11
CA LYS A 32 5.79 -7.25 -30.18
C LYS A 32 7.18 -6.74 -29.78
N GLY A 33 7.57 -6.82 -28.51
CA GLY A 33 8.86 -6.36 -28.00
C GLY A 33 8.72 -5.50 -26.75
N ASP A 34 9.07 -4.23 -26.85
CA ASP A 34 8.97 -3.26 -25.76
C ASP A 34 7.50 -2.93 -25.45
N VAL A 35 7.15 -2.93 -24.17
CA VAL A 35 5.82 -2.49 -23.72
C VAL A 35 5.86 -0.99 -23.52
N VAL A 36 5.09 -0.24 -24.31
CA VAL A 36 4.95 1.22 -24.16
C VAL A 36 3.50 1.54 -23.85
N LEU A 37 3.27 2.11 -22.67
CA LEU A 37 2.00 2.65 -22.23
C LEU A 37 2.10 4.17 -22.24
N LYS A 38 1.06 4.85 -22.71
CA LYS A 38 1.02 6.32 -22.85
C LYS A 38 -0.24 6.89 -22.25
N ASP A 39 -0.14 8.14 -21.81
CA ASP A 39 -1.25 9.00 -21.40
C ASP A 39 -2.18 8.33 -20.37
N LEU A 40 -1.55 7.74 -19.34
CA LEU A 40 -2.26 6.97 -18.32
C LEU A 40 -2.85 7.91 -17.27
N LYS A 41 -4.05 7.57 -16.78
CA LYS A 41 -4.70 8.26 -15.67
C LYS A 41 -4.46 7.51 -14.37
N LEU A 42 -4.06 8.21 -13.32
CA LEU A 42 -3.90 7.64 -11.98
C LEU A 42 -5.26 7.48 -11.29
N LYS A 43 -5.37 6.44 -10.46
CA LYS A 43 -6.52 6.17 -9.61
C LYS A 43 -6.55 7.12 -8.42
N ALA A 44 -7.75 7.43 -7.92
CA ALA A 44 -7.94 8.23 -6.71
C ALA A 44 -7.19 7.61 -5.50
N GLU A 45 -7.13 6.27 -5.48
CA GLU A 45 -6.54 5.44 -4.43
C GLU A 45 -5.02 5.23 -4.57
N ALA A 46 -4.38 5.77 -5.61
CA ALA A 46 -2.98 5.48 -5.95
C ALA A 46 -1.99 5.83 -4.81
N LEU A 47 -2.37 6.71 -3.89
CA LEU A 47 -1.55 7.10 -2.72
C LEU A 47 -1.96 6.40 -1.41
N ASN A 48 -2.96 5.52 -1.43
CA ASN A 48 -3.49 4.88 -0.21
C ASN A 48 -2.45 4.01 0.51
N ALA A 49 -1.48 3.46 -0.23
CA ALA A 49 -0.37 2.68 0.35
C ALA A 49 0.46 3.49 1.36
N LEU A 50 0.50 4.82 1.23
CA LEU A 50 1.20 5.72 2.17
C LEU A 50 0.50 5.81 3.54
N LYS A 51 -0.76 5.36 3.66
CA LYS A 51 -1.57 5.46 4.88
C LYS A 51 -1.68 6.90 5.42
N LEU A 52 -1.74 7.87 4.50
CA LEU A 52 -1.92 9.29 4.79
C LEU A 52 -3.35 9.73 4.44
N PRO A 53 -3.89 10.79 5.07
CA PRO A 53 -5.21 11.36 4.74
C PRO A 53 -5.17 12.15 3.42
N VAL A 54 -4.79 11.50 2.33
CA VAL A 54 -4.59 12.15 1.04
C VAL A 54 -5.26 11.32 -0.03
N THR A 55 -5.93 12.00 -0.97
CA THR A 55 -6.54 11.38 -2.14
C THR A 55 -6.02 12.07 -3.39
N VAL A 56 -5.90 11.32 -4.49
CA VAL A 56 -5.53 11.88 -5.80
C VAL A 56 -6.76 12.55 -6.40
N LYS A 57 -6.72 13.88 -6.56
CA LYS A 57 -7.75 14.67 -7.27
C LYS A 57 -7.69 14.37 -8.76
N ALA A 58 -6.46 14.36 -9.29
CA ALA A 58 -6.17 14.10 -10.68
C ALA A 58 -4.72 13.61 -10.80
N GLY A 59 -4.44 12.73 -11.74
CA GLY A 59 -3.08 12.31 -11.97
C GLY A 59 -2.87 11.73 -13.36
N PHE A 60 -1.67 11.98 -13.88
CA PHE A 60 -1.27 11.69 -15.24
C PHE A 60 0.11 11.06 -15.25
N VAL A 61 0.27 9.99 -16.02
CA VAL A 61 1.57 9.41 -16.34
C VAL A 61 1.75 9.45 -17.85
N GLY A 62 2.70 10.24 -18.32
CA GLY A 62 2.93 10.47 -19.75
C GLY A 62 3.33 9.19 -20.47
N THR A 63 4.40 8.54 -20.03
CA THR A 63 4.76 7.22 -20.58
C THR A 63 5.33 6.26 -19.53
N ILE A 64 5.02 4.98 -19.67
CA ILE A 64 5.70 3.87 -19.00
C ILE A 64 6.21 2.92 -20.09
N THR A 65 7.52 2.81 -20.21
CA THR A 65 8.19 1.91 -21.16
C THR A 65 8.92 0.81 -20.41
N LEU A 66 8.58 -0.44 -20.69
CA LEU A 66 9.29 -1.62 -20.23
C LEU A 66 9.99 -2.28 -21.42
N LYS A 67 11.32 -2.23 -21.44
CA LYS A 67 12.14 -2.93 -22.43
C LYS A 67 12.61 -4.25 -21.85
N VAL A 68 12.10 -5.35 -22.41
CA VAL A 68 12.45 -6.70 -21.99
C VAL A 68 13.32 -7.35 -23.06
N PRO A 69 14.58 -7.70 -22.74
CA PRO A 69 15.47 -8.36 -23.70
C PRO A 69 15.08 -9.84 -23.85
N TRP A 70 13.98 -10.14 -24.54
CA TRP A 70 13.41 -11.50 -24.63
C TRP A 70 14.40 -12.57 -25.12
N LYS A 71 15.35 -12.18 -25.99
CA LYS A 71 16.37 -13.08 -26.57
C LYS A 71 17.59 -13.30 -25.66
N SER A 72 17.78 -12.42 -24.67
CA SER A 72 18.96 -12.31 -23.81
C SER A 72 18.57 -12.18 -22.33
N LEU A 73 17.38 -12.65 -21.96
CA LEU A 73 16.85 -12.57 -20.61
C LEU A 73 17.77 -13.31 -19.64
N GLY A 74 18.19 -12.64 -18.56
CA GLY A 74 19.18 -13.19 -17.62
C GLY A 74 20.64 -12.96 -18.02
N LYS A 75 20.89 -12.28 -19.14
CA LYS A 75 22.22 -11.77 -19.57
C LYS A 75 22.23 -10.27 -19.78
N GLU A 76 21.07 -9.70 -20.10
CA GLU A 76 20.86 -8.26 -20.25
C GLU A 76 19.79 -7.74 -19.29
N PRO A 77 19.92 -6.49 -18.83
CA PRO A 77 19.01 -5.88 -17.87
C PRO A 77 17.65 -5.55 -18.49
N VAL A 78 16.59 -5.72 -17.70
CA VAL A 78 15.28 -5.14 -18.02
C VAL A 78 15.33 -3.65 -17.71
N ILE A 79 14.83 -2.82 -18.65
CA ILE A 79 14.83 -1.36 -18.51
C ILE A 79 13.40 -0.87 -18.31
N VAL A 80 13.18 -0.10 -17.24
CA VAL A 80 11.91 0.56 -16.93
C VAL A 80 12.12 2.06 -17.03
N LEU A 81 11.42 2.70 -17.96
CA LEU A 81 11.41 4.16 -18.13
C LEU A 81 10.02 4.68 -17.79
N ILE A 82 9.93 5.60 -16.85
CA ILE A 82 8.70 6.27 -16.47
C ILE A 82 8.94 7.76 -16.68
N ASP A 83 8.06 8.43 -17.39
CA ASP A 83 8.21 9.84 -17.74
C ASP A 83 6.90 10.60 -17.53
N ARG A 84 7.03 11.81 -16.99
CA ARG A 84 5.94 12.75 -16.67
C ARG A 84 4.94 12.15 -15.69
N VAL A 85 5.34 12.03 -14.43
CA VAL A 85 4.47 11.60 -13.32
C VAL A 85 3.92 12.82 -12.62
N PHE A 86 2.70 13.19 -12.96
CA PHE A 86 2.04 14.38 -12.45
C PHE A 86 0.87 13.99 -11.55
N VAL A 87 0.86 14.52 -10.33
CA VAL A 87 -0.15 14.17 -9.33
C VAL A 87 -0.65 15.44 -8.67
N LEU A 88 -1.95 15.68 -8.75
CA LEU A 88 -2.65 16.63 -7.89
C LEU A 88 -3.34 15.88 -6.77
N ALA A 89 -2.89 16.12 -5.55
CA ALA A 89 -3.40 15.51 -4.34
C ALA A 89 -4.13 16.55 -3.48
N HIS A 90 -5.07 16.07 -2.67
CA HIS A 90 -5.82 16.90 -1.74
C HIS A 90 -6.10 16.13 -0.44
N PRO A 91 -6.42 16.81 0.67
CA PRO A 91 -6.85 16.15 1.89
C PRO A 91 -8.01 15.20 1.61
N ALA A 92 -7.93 14.00 2.17
CA ALA A 92 -9.01 13.04 2.10
C ALA A 92 -10.27 13.65 2.75
N PRO A 93 -11.45 13.48 2.15
CA PRO A 93 -12.67 14.05 2.69
C PRO A 93 -12.93 13.54 4.11
N ASP A 94 -13.31 14.45 5.01
CA ASP A 94 -13.71 14.06 6.37
C ASP A 94 -14.93 13.14 6.27
N SER A 95 -14.88 12.02 6.97
CA SER A 95 -16.01 11.15 7.32
C SER A 95 -17.35 11.84 7.67
N ARG A 96 -17.32 13.10 8.12
CA ARG A 96 -18.49 13.95 8.36
C ARG A 96 -19.28 14.31 7.09
N THR A 97 -18.66 14.25 5.92
CA THR A 97 -19.22 14.62 4.60
C THR A 97 -19.32 13.44 3.63
N ILE A 98 -18.92 12.23 4.06
CA ILE A 98 -19.01 11.00 3.26
C ILE A 98 -20.48 10.67 3.01
N LYS A 99 -20.88 10.74 1.74
CA LYS A 99 -22.20 10.30 1.27
C LYS A 99 -22.33 8.79 1.48
N GLU A 100 -23.55 8.26 1.58
CA GLU A 100 -23.75 6.82 1.76
C GLU A 100 -23.07 5.98 0.67
N GLU A 101 -23.00 6.51 -0.56
CA GLU A 101 -22.26 5.92 -1.68
C GLU A 101 -20.74 5.76 -1.41
N ASP A 102 -20.13 6.75 -0.75
CA ASP A 102 -18.70 6.73 -0.45
C ASP A 102 -18.39 5.83 0.76
N ARG A 103 -19.36 5.64 1.67
CA ARG A 103 -19.27 4.61 2.72
C ARG A 103 -19.27 3.21 2.13
N GLU A 104 -20.13 2.97 1.15
CA GLU A 104 -20.16 1.69 0.46
C GLU A 104 -18.83 1.44 -0.26
N LYS A 105 -18.26 2.43 -0.96
CA LYS A 105 -16.93 2.31 -1.58
C LYS A 105 -15.83 1.98 -0.56
N LEU A 106 -15.82 2.65 0.59
CA LEU A 106 -14.86 2.37 1.67
C LEU A 106 -15.03 0.95 2.21
N PHE A 107 -16.28 0.50 2.37
CA PHE A 107 -16.58 -0.86 2.78
C PHE A 107 -16.12 -1.88 1.73
N GLN A 108 -16.37 -1.64 0.44
CA GLN A 108 -15.86 -2.48 -0.64
C GLN A 108 -14.33 -2.52 -0.68
N ALA A 109 -13.67 -1.39 -0.47
CA ALA A 109 -12.20 -1.33 -0.38
C ALA A 109 -11.67 -2.14 0.82
N LYS A 110 -12.35 -2.07 1.98
CA LYS A 110 -12.04 -2.89 3.17
C LYS A 110 -12.17 -4.38 2.86
N LEU A 111 -13.23 -4.78 2.16
CA LEU A 111 -13.45 -6.18 1.77
C LEU A 111 -12.39 -6.66 0.78
N GLN A 112 -12.05 -5.84 -0.21
CA GLN A 112 -11.01 -6.14 -1.18
C GLN A 112 -9.65 -6.34 -0.47
N GLN A 113 -9.30 -5.47 0.48
CA GLN A 113 -8.08 -5.64 1.28
C GLN A 113 -8.08 -6.93 2.11
N ILE A 114 -9.24 -7.33 2.66
CA ILE A 114 -9.37 -8.58 3.40
C ILE A 114 -9.17 -9.78 2.46
N GLU A 115 -9.78 -9.77 1.28
CA GLU A 115 -9.62 -10.84 0.28
C GLU A 115 -8.17 -10.93 -0.24
N GLU A 116 -7.53 -9.78 -0.48
CA GLU A 116 -6.12 -9.69 -0.88
C GLU A 116 -5.18 -10.21 0.23
N ALA A 117 -5.45 -9.86 1.49
CA ALA A 117 -4.67 -10.35 2.62
C ALA A 117 -4.88 -11.86 2.86
N GLU A 118 -6.10 -12.35 2.69
CA GLU A 118 -6.43 -13.78 2.79
C GLU A 118 -5.74 -14.58 1.67
N THR A 119 -5.82 -14.13 0.43
CA THR A 119 -5.12 -14.75 -0.71
C THR A 119 -3.59 -14.72 -0.55
N ALA A 120 -3.01 -13.59 -0.11
CA ALA A 120 -1.57 -13.52 0.17
C ALA A 120 -1.13 -14.48 1.29
N THR A 121 -1.98 -14.67 2.31
CA THR A 121 -1.73 -15.61 3.41
C THR A 121 -1.82 -17.05 2.94
N LEU A 122 -2.82 -17.40 2.12
CA LEU A 122 -2.95 -18.72 1.50
C LEU A 122 -1.78 -19.03 0.54
N ASP A 123 -1.34 -18.04 -0.23
CA ASP A 123 -0.14 -18.14 -1.07
C ASP A 123 1.13 -18.37 -0.24
N ALA A 124 1.25 -17.72 0.93
CA ALA A 124 2.37 -17.93 1.84
C ALA A 124 2.33 -19.32 2.50
N ILE A 125 1.15 -19.79 2.92
CA ILE A 125 0.94 -21.10 3.54
C ILE A 125 1.11 -22.26 2.54
N SER A 126 0.66 -22.10 1.30
CA SER A 126 0.90 -23.09 0.24
C SER A 126 2.39 -23.22 -0.08
N LYS A 127 3.14 -22.11 -0.07
CA LYS A 127 4.61 -22.10 -0.20
C LYS A 127 5.32 -22.75 1.00
N SER A 128 4.75 -22.72 2.20
CA SER A 128 5.37 -23.33 3.40
C SER A 128 5.01 -24.81 3.60
N LYS A 129 3.82 -25.26 3.15
CA LYS A 129 3.37 -26.66 3.20
C LYS A 129 4.01 -27.54 2.11
N LEU A 130 4.33 -26.98 0.95
CA LEU A 130 5.28 -27.60 0.04
C LEU A 130 6.70 -27.38 0.58
N GLY A 131 7.10 -28.21 1.55
CA GLY A 131 8.52 -28.46 1.77
C GLY A 131 9.15 -28.83 0.42
N ASN A 132 10.08 -28.01 -0.04
CA ASN A 132 10.59 -27.86 -1.41
C ASN A 132 9.61 -27.23 -2.42
N PRO A 133 10.01 -26.15 -3.13
CA PRO A 133 9.30 -25.76 -4.33
C PRO A 133 9.32 -26.95 -5.28
N SER A 134 8.16 -27.36 -5.77
CA SER A 134 8.06 -28.23 -6.93
C SER A 134 9.05 -27.73 -7.99
N SER A 135 9.85 -28.64 -8.53
CA SER A 135 11.03 -28.38 -9.37
C SER A 135 10.76 -27.53 -10.63
N GLY A 136 9.50 -27.24 -10.95
CA GLY A 136 9.10 -26.29 -11.99
C GLY A 136 9.19 -24.80 -11.62
N ASN A 137 9.30 -24.43 -10.33
CA ASN A 137 9.24 -23.04 -9.86
C ASN A 137 10.59 -22.41 -9.45
N SER A 138 11.65 -23.23 -9.28
CA SER A 138 12.97 -22.77 -8.81
C SER A 138 13.74 -21.97 -9.88
N TRP A 139 13.60 -22.36 -11.16
CA TRP A 139 14.24 -21.63 -12.26
C TRP A 139 13.54 -20.28 -12.54
N LEU A 140 12.22 -20.20 -12.37
CA LEU A 140 11.48 -18.94 -12.53
C LEU A 140 11.81 -17.96 -11.41
N SER A 141 11.90 -18.43 -10.17
CA SER A 141 12.25 -17.57 -9.03
C SER A 141 13.68 -17.03 -9.14
N SER A 142 14.63 -17.85 -9.59
CA SER A 142 16.01 -17.40 -9.83
C SER A 142 16.11 -16.38 -10.97
N LEU A 143 15.35 -16.58 -12.06
CA LEU A 143 15.28 -15.58 -13.14
C LEU A 143 14.61 -14.28 -12.70
N ILE A 144 13.49 -14.33 -11.99
CA ILE A 144 12.83 -13.13 -11.43
C ILE A 144 13.80 -12.38 -10.51
N SER A 145 14.53 -13.12 -9.66
CA SER A 145 15.55 -12.55 -8.78
C SER A 145 16.65 -11.85 -9.59
N THR A 146 17.14 -12.51 -10.63
CA THR A 146 18.16 -11.96 -11.53
C THR A 146 17.68 -10.70 -12.24
N ILE A 147 16.41 -10.67 -12.67
CA ILE A 147 15.79 -9.50 -13.30
C ILE A 147 15.67 -8.34 -12.32
N ILE A 148 15.18 -8.59 -11.09
CA ILE A 148 15.03 -7.54 -10.07
C ILE A 148 16.40 -7.00 -9.65
N GLY A 149 17.37 -7.88 -9.41
CA GLY A 149 18.74 -7.52 -9.04
C GLY A 149 19.43 -6.65 -10.08
N ASN A 150 19.08 -6.81 -11.36
CA ASN A 150 19.67 -6.08 -12.49
C ASN A 150 18.72 -5.07 -13.15
N LEU A 151 17.60 -4.75 -12.52
CA LEU A 151 16.64 -3.79 -13.07
C LEU A 151 17.29 -2.42 -13.22
N LYS A 152 17.15 -1.82 -14.40
CA LYS A 152 17.51 -0.43 -14.67
C LYS A 152 16.26 0.41 -14.69
N ILE A 153 16.18 1.40 -13.81
CA ILE A 153 15.00 2.26 -13.66
C ILE A 153 15.41 3.69 -13.97
N SER A 154 14.63 4.39 -14.79
CA SER A 154 14.70 5.83 -14.95
C SER A 154 13.30 6.43 -14.78
N ILE A 155 13.13 7.36 -13.85
CA ILE A 155 11.91 8.10 -13.64
C ILE A 155 12.22 9.57 -13.89
N SER A 156 11.50 10.22 -14.80
CA SER A 156 11.76 11.60 -15.20
C SER A 156 10.51 12.47 -15.11
N ASN A 157 10.71 13.77 -14.88
CA ASN A 157 9.65 14.78 -14.83
C ASN A 157 8.54 14.43 -13.83
N VAL A 158 8.90 14.28 -12.56
CA VAL A 158 7.91 14.03 -11.50
C VAL A 158 7.51 15.35 -10.87
N HIS A 159 6.22 15.57 -10.72
CA HIS A 159 5.68 16.67 -9.93
C HIS A 159 4.42 16.21 -9.19
N ILE A 160 4.56 16.12 -7.87
CA ILE A 160 3.46 15.81 -6.96
C ILE A 160 3.11 17.09 -6.23
N ARG A 161 1.90 17.62 -6.44
CA ARG A 161 1.37 18.82 -5.78
C ARG A 161 0.23 18.42 -4.86
N TYR A 162 0.28 18.87 -3.62
CA TYR A 162 -0.74 18.72 -2.59
C TYR A 162 -1.37 20.09 -2.32
N GLU A 163 -2.69 20.20 -2.46
CA GLU A 163 -3.44 21.43 -2.19
C GLU A 163 -4.36 21.25 -1.00
N ASP A 164 -4.27 22.15 -0.03
CA ASP A 164 -5.00 22.07 1.23
C ASP A 164 -5.66 23.40 1.57
N SER A 165 -7.00 23.39 1.62
CA SER A 165 -7.81 24.52 2.04
C SER A 165 -8.62 24.22 3.31
N VAL A 166 -8.33 23.11 4.00
CA VAL A 166 -9.15 22.59 5.10
C VAL A 166 -8.39 22.46 6.42
N SER A 167 -7.08 22.16 6.36
CA SER A 167 -6.26 21.96 7.55
C SER A 167 -6.02 23.26 8.32
N ASN A 168 -5.90 24.38 7.59
CA ASN A 168 -5.73 25.73 8.15
C ASN A 168 -6.82 26.67 7.58
N PRO A 169 -8.03 26.71 8.16
CA PRO A 169 -9.13 27.51 7.63
C PRO A 169 -8.78 29.00 7.48
N GLY A 170 -9.04 29.57 6.32
CA GLY A 170 -8.69 30.96 5.98
C GLY A 170 -7.27 31.15 5.43
N HIS A 171 -6.43 30.11 5.52
CA HIS A 171 -5.04 30.12 5.08
C HIS A 171 -4.77 28.87 4.23
N PRO A 172 -5.33 28.81 3.00
CA PRO A 172 -5.05 27.70 2.10
C PRO A 172 -3.58 27.68 1.71
N PHE A 173 -3.03 26.50 1.50
CA PHE A 173 -1.64 26.34 1.11
C PHE A 173 -1.47 25.21 0.09
N SER A 174 -0.33 25.21 -0.58
CA SER A 174 0.06 24.11 -1.46
C SER A 174 1.49 23.67 -1.19
N SER A 175 1.73 22.37 -1.14
CA SER A 175 3.08 21.81 -1.04
C SER A 175 3.36 20.94 -2.26
N GLY A 176 4.60 20.88 -2.72
CA GLY A 176 4.92 19.98 -3.81
C GLY A 176 6.33 19.46 -3.79
N VAL A 177 6.50 18.32 -4.45
CA VAL A 177 7.79 17.67 -4.69
C VAL A 177 7.98 17.61 -6.20
N THR A 178 9.12 18.13 -6.67
CA THR A 178 9.53 18.07 -8.07
C THR A 178 10.83 17.30 -8.21
N LEU A 179 10.96 16.54 -9.29
CA LEU A 179 12.16 15.78 -9.59
C LEU A 179 12.38 15.72 -11.10
N ALA A 180 13.53 16.19 -11.56
CA ALA A 180 13.89 16.11 -12.97
C ALA A 180 14.14 14.66 -13.37
N LYS A 181 14.96 13.94 -12.59
CA LYS A 181 15.32 12.56 -12.90
C LYS A 181 15.77 11.76 -11.68
N LEU A 182 15.35 10.50 -11.65
CA LEU A 182 15.86 9.44 -10.79
C LEU A 182 16.31 8.30 -11.68
N ALA A 183 17.57 7.92 -11.63
CA ALA A 183 18.09 6.76 -12.33
C ALA A 183 18.70 5.77 -11.34
N ALA A 184 18.42 4.48 -11.50
CA ALA A 184 18.99 3.42 -10.69
C ALA A 184 19.55 2.31 -11.59
N VAL A 185 20.83 1.98 -11.41
CA VAL A 185 21.55 0.98 -12.22
C VAL A 185 22.41 0.07 -11.33
N THR A 186 22.70 -1.14 -11.81
CA THR A 186 23.62 -2.08 -11.14
C THR A 186 25.06 -1.78 -11.51
N MET A 187 25.96 -1.85 -10.53
CA MET A 187 27.38 -1.52 -10.68
C MET A 187 28.29 -2.69 -10.32
N ASP A 188 29.47 -2.74 -10.92
CA ASP A 188 30.57 -3.63 -10.51
C ASP A 188 31.33 -3.09 -9.28
N GLU A 189 32.45 -3.71 -8.92
CA GLU A 189 33.28 -3.28 -7.79
C GLU A 189 34.10 -2.03 -8.11
N GLN A 190 34.33 -1.77 -9.40
CA GLN A 190 35.09 -0.62 -9.93
C GLN A 190 34.19 0.61 -10.12
N GLY A 191 32.88 0.48 -9.95
CA GLY A 191 31.92 1.56 -10.13
C GLY A 191 31.55 1.81 -11.59
N ASN A 192 31.63 0.79 -12.44
CA ASN A 192 31.05 0.82 -13.79
C ASN A 192 29.71 0.08 -13.83
N GLU A 193 28.83 0.53 -14.72
CA GLU A 193 27.53 -0.11 -14.93
C GLU A 193 27.72 -1.54 -15.45
N THR A 194 27.07 -2.51 -14.80
CA THR A 194 27.24 -3.93 -15.13
C THR A 194 25.93 -4.71 -15.02
N PHE A 195 25.96 -5.95 -15.50
CA PHE A 195 24.92 -6.94 -15.27
C PHE A 195 25.50 -8.08 -14.43
N ASP A 196 25.00 -8.26 -13.21
CA ASP A 196 25.47 -9.28 -12.29
C ASP A 196 24.74 -10.61 -12.55
N THR A 197 25.46 -11.60 -13.06
CA THR A 197 24.97 -12.97 -13.28
C THR A 197 25.07 -13.86 -12.03
N SER A 198 25.78 -13.42 -10.98
CA SER A 198 26.13 -14.20 -9.79
C SER A 198 25.23 -13.88 -8.60
N GLY A 199 24.00 -14.45 -8.61
CA GLY A 199 23.11 -14.34 -7.45
C GLY A 199 22.71 -12.90 -7.15
N ALA A 200 22.20 -12.17 -8.15
CA ALA A 200 21.96 -10.73 -8.12
C ALA A 200 21.02 -10.19 -7.03
N LEU A 201 20.40 -11.03 -6.19
CA LEU A 201 19.70 -10.59 -4.96
C LEU A 201 20.42 -10.93 -3.67
N ASP A 202 21.40 -11.85 -3.72
CA ASP A 202 22.28 -12.18 -2.60
C ASP A 202 23.26 -11.03 -2.36
N LYS A 203 23.93 -10.59 -3.43
CA LYS A 203 24.80 -9.41 -3.45
C LYS A 203 24.14 -8.31 -4.29
N LEU A 204 24.13 -7.08 -3.78
CA LEU A 204 23.55 -5.94 -4.50
C LEU A 204 24.51 -4.76 -4.50
N ARG A 205 24.75 -4.21 -5.67
CA ARG A 205 25.50 -2.97 -5.87
C ARG A 205 24.68 -2.06 -6.77
N LYS A 206 24.09 -1.02 -6.21
CA LYS A 206 23.22 -0.08 -6.94
C LYS A 206 23.78 1.33 -6.87
N LEU A 207 23.84 1.99 -8.01
CA LEU A 207 24.03 3.43 -8.11
C LEU A 207 22.66 4.05 -8.35
N VAL A 208 22.29 5.02 -7.52
CA VAL A 208 21.08 5.82 -7.68
C VAL A 208 21.49 7.28 -7.88
N GLN A 209 21.12 7.86 -9.01
CA GLN A 209 21.35 9.26 -9.33
C GLN A 209 20.03 10.01 -9.25
N LEU A 210 20.06 11.15 -8.58
CA LEU A 210 18.94 12.04 -8.35
C LEU A 210 19.32 13.41 -8.91
N GLU A 211 18.52 13.92 -9.84
CA GLU A 211 18.73 15.22 -10.46
C GLU A 211 17.57 16.15 -10.08
N ARG A 212 17.91 17.30 -9.50
CA ARG A 212 17.00 18.40 -9.14
C ARG A 212 15.77 17.97 -8.34
N LEU A 213 15.98 17.22 -7.25
CA LEU A 213 14.91 17.02 -6.27
C LEU A 213 14.68 18.34 -5.53
N ALA A 214 13.45 18.84 -5.53
CA ALA A 214 13.08 20.01 -4.77
C ALA A 214 11.76 19.80 -4.02
N VAL A 215 11.60 20.52 -2.92
CA VAL A 215 10.36 20.55 -2.16
C VAL A 215 9.97 22.01 -1.96
N TYR A 216 8.75 22.36 -2.33
CA TYR A 216 8.22 23.72 -2.15
C TYR A 216 6.97 23.71 -1.29
N HIS A 217 6.69 24.85 -0.66
CA HIS A 217 5.48 25.08 0.13
C HIS A 217 5.07 26.54 -0.01
N ASP A 218 3.94 26.76 -0.67
CA ASP A 218 3.38 28.08 -0.94
C ASP A 218 2.21 28.32 0.01
N SER A 219 2.44 29.16 1.02
CA SER A 219 1.45 29.56 2.03
C SER A 219 0.49 30.62 1.48
N ASN A 220 -0.76 30.62 1.95
CA ASN A 220 -1.81 31.55 1.55
C ASN A 220 -2.07 31.59 0.03
N GLN A 221 -1.92 30.44 -0.64
CA GLN A 221 -2.20 30.29 -2.06
C GLN A 221 -3.48 29.49 -2.26
N LEU A 222 -4.33 29.99 -3.15
CA LEU A 222 -5.53 29.26 -3.55
C LEU A 222 -5.15 28.03 -4.40
N PRO A 223 -5.98 26.98 -4.38
CA PRO A 223 -5.86 25.88 -5.33
C PRO A 223 -5.82 26.37 -6.78
N TRP A 224 -5.16 25.62 -7.66
CA TRP A 224 -5.15 25.94 -9.07
C TRP A 224 -6.56 25.95 -9.66
N GLU A 225 -6.91 27.08 -10.30
CA GLU A 225 -8.16 27.25 -11.03
C GLU A 225 -7.95 26.82 -12.49
N ILE A 226 -8.76 25.87 -12.95
CA ILE A 226 -8.76 25.40 -14.33
C ILE A 226 -10.20 25.44 -14.84
N ASP A 227 -10.38 26.05 -16.01
CA ASP A 227 -11.69 26.22 -16.67
C ASP A 227 -12.31 24.89 -17.12
N LYS A 228 -11.50 23.82 -17.16
CA LYS A 228 -11.89 22.47 -17.55
C LYS A 228 -11.87 21.52 -16.36
N ARG A 229 -12.63 20.44 -16.48
CA ARG A 229 -12.49 19.32 -15.55
C ARG A 229 -11.17 18.60 -15.81
N TRP A 230 -10.55 18.07 -14.76
CA TRP A 230 -9.28 17.36 -14.86
C TRP A 230 -9.34 16.14 -15.78
N GLU A 231 -10.52 15.52 -15.94
CA GLU A 231 -10.73 14.39 -16.83
C GLU A 231 -10.63 14.76 -18.32
N ASP A 232 -10.88 16.03 -18.64
CA ASP A 232 -10.95 16.59 -20.00
C ASP A 232 -9.65 17.33 -20.40
N ILE A 233 -8.67 17.41 -19.49
CA ILE A 233 -7.36 18.02 -19.77
C ILE A 233 -6.56 17.12 -20.70
N SER A 234 -6.06 17.70 -21.79
CA SER A 234 -5.23 17.01 -22.77
C SER A 234 -3.80 16.78 -22.26
N PRO A 235 -3.06 15.78 -22.79
CA PRO A 235 -1.66 15.55 -22.40
C PRO A 235 -0.73 16.77 -22.56
N GLY A 236 -0.98 17.62 -23.56
CA GLY A 236 -0.21 18.86 -23.74
C GLY A 236 -0.45 19.88 -22.63
N GLU A 237 -1.72 20.06 -22.22
CA GLU A 237 -2.08 20.95 -21.10
C GLU A 237 -1.53 20.43 -19.77
N TRP A 238 -1.47 19.11 -19.55
CA TRP A 238 -0.81 18.53 -18.37
C TRP A 238 0.65 18.94 -18.25
N ILE A 239 1.38 18.94 -19.38
CA ILE A 239 2.78 19.34 -19.45
C ILE A 239 2.92 20.83 -19.12
N GLU A 240 2.09 21.68 -19.74
CA GLU A 240 2.09 23.12 -19.47
C GLU A 240 1.83 23.45 -17.99
N ILE A 241 0.99 22.66 -17.31
CA ILE A 241 0.65 22.90 -15.90
C ILE A 241 1.74 22.37 -14.95
N PHE A 242 2.26 21.16 -15.18
CA PHE A 242 3.10 20.47 -14.19
C PHE A 242 4.59 20.45 -14.50
N GLU A 243 5.01 20.46 -15.77
CA GLU A 243 6.42 20.28 -16.14
C GLU A 243 7.26 21.52 -15.83
N GLU A 244 6.62 22.68 -15.76
CA GLU A 244 7.28 23.95 -15.52
C GLU A 244 7.82 24.09 -14.08
N GLY A 245 9.02 24.66 -13.97
CA GLY A 245 9.80 24.72 -12.74
C GLY A 245 10.44 23.39 -12.29
N ILE A 246 10.32 22.28 -13.03
CA ILE A 246 11.10 21.05 -12.78
C ILE A 246 12.54 21.23 -13.28
N ASN A 247 12.68 21.55 -14.57
CA ASN A 247 13.97 21.59 -15.28
C ASN A 247 14.55 23.00 -15.44
N GLU A 248 13.85 24.03 -14.98
CA GLU A 248 14.26 25.42 -15.20
C GLU A 248 15.46 25.82 -14.34
N PRO A 249 16.51 26.43 -14.90
CA PRO A 249 17.60 26.98 -14.11
C PRO A 249 17.08 28.08 -13.19
N THR A 250 17.63 28.19 -11.99
CA THR A 250 17.28 29.18 -10.96
C THR A 250 17.66 30.62 -11.32
N ASP A 251 18.23 30.86 -12.52
CA ASP A 251 18.60 32.21 -12.94
C ASP A 251 17.39 32.99 -13.47
N ASP A 252 17.15 34.10 -12.77
CA ASP A 252 16.13 35.12 -13.01
C ASP A 252 16.10 35.60 -14.47
N HIS A 253 14.89 36.04 -14.89
CA HIS A 253 14.55 36.78 -16.12
C HIS A 253 13.75 36.04 -17.20
N LYS A 254 13.34 34.79 -17.01
CA LYS A 254 12.22 34.25 -17.79
C LYS A 254 10.90 34.55 -17.08
N LEU A 255 9.89 34.93 -17.86
CA LEU A 255 8.50 35.04 -17.42
C LEU A 255 8.12 33.67 -16.83
N VAL A 256 8.24 33.51 -15.51
CA VAL A 256 7.83 32.28 -14.84
C VAL A 256 6.33 32.15 -15.12
N SER A 257 5.85 31.02 -15.68
CA SER A 257 4.42 30.93 -15.95
C SER A 257 3.60 31.05 -14.68
N LYS A 258 2.31 31.29 -14.87
CA LYS A 258 1.31 31.27 -13.80
C LYS A 258 1.38 30.03 -12.88
N TRP A 259 1.94 28.90 -13.32
CA TRP A 259 1.96 27.64 -12.58
C TRP A 259 3.24 27.41 -11.76
N ALA A 260 4.32 28.14 -12.06
CA ALA A 260 5.58 28.08 -11.32
C ALA A 260 5.93 29.41 -10.61
N LEU A 261 5.13 30.46 -10.81
CA LEU A 261 5.36 31.80 -10.26
C LEU A 261 5.42 31.76 -8.72
N ASN A 262 6.43 32.39 -8.14
CA ASN A 262 6.59 32.58 -6.68
C ASN A 262 6.66 31.29 -5.85
N ARG A 263 7.18 30.18 -6.41
CA ARG A 263 7.43 28.97 -5.62
C ARG A 263 8.39 29.26 -4.47
N THR A 264 7.95 28.96 -3.25
CA THR A 264 8.77 29.13 -2.05
C THR A 264 9.33 27.78 -1.63
N TYR A 265 10.62 27.55 -1.87
CA TYR A 265 11.25 26.27 -1.60
C TYR A 265 11.45 26.03 -0.10
N LEU A 266 11.18 24.81 0.35
CA LEU A 266 11.67 24.27 1.62
C LEU A 266 13.04 23.64 1.44
N VAL A 267 13.17 22.91 0.33
CA VAL A 267 14.41 22.30 -0.15
C VAL A 267 14.59 22.81 -1.57
N TYR A 268 15.61 23.63 -1.79
CA TYR A 268 15.98 24.05 -3.14
C TYR A 268 16.43 22.84 -3.97
N PRO A 269 16.37 22.90 -5.31
CA PRO A 269 16.74 21.77 -6.17
C PRO A 269 18.14 21.23 -5.83
N ILE A 270 18.21 19.99 -5.34
CA ILE A 270 19.44 19.27 -5.01
C ILE A 270 19.69 18.14 -6.00
N ASN A 271 20.97 17.87 -6.26
CA ASN A 271 21.40 16.66 -6.94
C ASN A 271 22.03 15.72 -5.91
N ALA A 272 21.85 14.42 -6.12
CA ALA A 272 22.41 13.41 -5.23
C ALA A 272 22.89 12.19 -6.00
N VAL A 273 23.95 11.56 -5.49
CA VAL A 273 24.42 10.26 -5.94
C VAL A 273 24.49 9.34 -4.72
N LEU A 274 23.75 8.24 -4.77
CA LEU A 274 23.70 7.23 -3.73
C LEU A 274 24.32 5.93 -4.25
N HIS A 275 25.30 5.42 -3.51
CA HIS A 275 25.87 4.10 -3.69
C HIS A 275 25.34 3.17 -2.61
N TYR A 276 24.62 2.13 -3.01
CA TYR A 276 24.15 1.07 -2.13
C TYR A 276 24.95 -0.21 -2.38
N LEU A 277 25.47 -0.78 -1.30
CA LEU A 277 26.17 -2.05 -1.29
C LEU A 277 25.52 -2.97 -0.25
N ARG A 278 25.18 -4.18 -0.68
CA ARG A 278 24.82 -5.31 0.18
C ARG A 278 25.73 -6.47 -0.13
N LEU A 279 26.33 -7.03 0.91
CA LEU A 279 27.20 -8.20 0.79
C LEU A 279 26.40 -9.48 0.55
N GLY A 280 27.01 -10.46 -0.12
CA GLY A 280 26.41 -11.79 -0.27
C GLY A 280 26.36 -12.55 1.05
N ASN A 281 25.51 -13.57 1.16
CA ASN A 281 25.41 -14.40 2.38
C ASN A 281 26.73 -15.11 2.72
N GLN A 282 27.54 -15.45 1.71
CA GLN A 282 28.86 -16.06 1.90
C GLN A 282 29.94 -15.05 2.33
N GLU A 283 29.70 -13.75 2.13
CA GLU A 283 30.62 -12.67 2.51
C GLU A 283 30.38 -12.20 3.96
N LYS A 284 29.33 -12.71 4.64
CA LYS A 284 28.98 -12.44 6.05
C LYS A 284 29.91 -13.08 7.09
N VAL A 285 31.18 -13.31 6.75
CA VAL A 285 32.12 -14.01 7.65
C VAL A 285 32.70 -13.06 8.68
N ASN A 286 32.90 -11.78 8.33
CA ASN A 286 33.50 -10.80 9.22
C ASN A 286 32.42 -9.88 9.85
N PRO A 287 32.20 -9.93 11.18
CA PRO A 287 31.22 -9.08 11.85
C PRO A 287 31.60 -7.59 11.87
N GLU A 288 32.84 -7.23 11.57
CA GLU A 288 33.28 -5.82 11.49
C GLU A 288 32.84 -5.12 10.19
N ILE A 289 32.47 -5.90 9.16
CA ILE A 289 32.04 -5.34 7.88
C ILE A 289 30.51 -5.22 7.91
N PRO A 290 29.95 -4.01 7.70
CA PRO A 290 28.51 -3.83 7.67
C PRO A 290 27.92 -4.62 6.49
N PHE A 291 26.89 -5.40 6.78
CA PHE A 291 26.17 -6.19 5.77
C PHE A 291 25.57 -5.32 4.67
N GLU A 292 25.07 -4.14 5.04
CA GLU A 292 24.52 -3.14 4.14
C GLU A 292 25.22 -1.80 4.38
N LYS A 293 25.68 -1.17 3.31
CA LYS A 293 26.35 0.14 3.32
C LYS A 293 25.67 1.05 2.31
N VAL A 294 25.30 2.24 2.76
CA VAL A 294 24.78 3.33 1.93
C VAL A 294 25.79 4.48 1.97
N SER A 295 26.15 5.03 0.83
CA SER A 295 26.99 6.23 0.74
C SER A 295 26.28 7.25 -0.15
N LEU A 296 25.90 8.38 0.45
CA LEU A 296 25.12 9.43 -0.20
C LEU A 296 26.00 10.67 -0.34
N VAL A 297 26.16 11.15 -1.57
CA VAL A 297 26.84 12.40 -1.90
C VAL A 297 25.80 13.37 -2.43
N LEU A 298 25.69 14.54 -1.80
CA LEU A 298 24.75 15.59 -2.15
C LEU A 298 25.54 16.79 -2.70
N THR A 299 24.96 17.52 -3.66
CA THR A 299 25.42 18.88 -3.97
C THR A 299 25.02 19.86 -2.85
N ASP A 300 25.36 21.14 -2.99
CA ASP A 300 24.97 22.17 -2.04
C ASP A 300 23.48 22.09 -1.69
N VAL A 301 23.18 21.94 -0.41
CA VAL A 301 21.82 21.83 0.12
C VAL A 301 21.44 23.17 0.73
N SER A 302 20.44 23.82 0.14
CA SER A 302 19.85 25.04 0.69
C SER A 302 18.46 24.72 1.21
N LEU A 303 18.24 25.01 2.50
CA LEU A 303 16.96 24.82 3.19
C LEU A 303 16.45 26.16 3.67
N THR A 304 15.19 26.45 3.40
CA THR A 304 14.51 27.65 3.90
C THR A 304 13.20 27.29 4.53
N PHE A 305 12.86 27.98 5.61
CA PHE A 305 11.64 27.71 6.35
C PHE A 305 11.11 29.03 6.92
N THR A 306 10.02 29.51 6.35
CA THR A 306 9.39 30.78 6.75
C THR A 306 8.42 30.56 7.91
N GLU A 307 8.04 31.64 8.60
CA GLU A 307 7.07 31.58 9.69
C GLU A 307 5.68 31.10 9.23
N ALA A 308 5.23 31.54 8.05
CA ALA A 308 3.96 31.09 7.47
C ALA A 308 3.98 29.59 7.18
N GLN A 309 5.05 29.08 6.55
CA GLN A 309 5.26 27.66 6.33
C GLN A 309 5.27 26.88 7.65
N TYR A 310 5.91 27.39 8.70
CA TYR A 310 5.90 26.76 10.02
C TYR A 310 4.49 26.57 10.56
N TYR A 311 3.67 27.61 10.50
CA TYR A 311 2.30 27.53 10.99
C TYR A 311 1.46 26.53 10.18
N ASP A 312 1.57 26.55 8.85
CA ASP A 312 0.86 25.62 7.96
C ASP A 312 1.26 24.16 8.22
N TRP A 313 2.55 23.88 8.42
CA TRP A 313 3.03 22.54 8.74
C TRP A 313 2.56 22.05 10.11
N ILE A 314 2.51 22.91 11.12
CA ILE A 314 1.92 22.55 12.42
C ILE A 314 0.44 22.18 12.26
N LYS A 315 -0.33 22.98 11.52
CA LYS A 315 -1.76 22.71 11.26
C LYS A 315 -1.97 21.43 10.45
N LEU A 316 -1.13 21.17 9.46
CA LEU A 316 -1.13 19.93 8.69
C LEU A 316 -0.82 18.71 9.58
N LEU A 317 0.21 18.80 10.42
CA LEU A 317 0.56 17.72 11.35
C LEU A 317 -0.57 17.46 12.37
N GLU A 318 -1.22 18.50 12.89
CA GLU A 318 -2.42 18.37 13.73
C GLU A 318 -3.57 17.68 12.97
N ALA A 319 -3.78 17.98 11.70
CA ALA A 319 -4.80 17.33 10.86
C ALA A 319 -4.47 15.85 10.62
N VAL A 320 -3.23 15.53 10.26
CA VAL A 320 -2.76 14.14 10.07
C VAL A 320 -2.85 13.34 11.36
N SER A 321 -2.46 13.93 12.49
CA SER A 321 -2.56 13.31 13.81
C SER A 321 -4.01 12.99 14.16
N ARG A 322 -4.92 13.97 14.04
CA ARG A 322 -6.37 13.78 14.23
C ARG A 322 -6.93 12.67 13.34
N TYR A 323 -6.51 12.62 12.08
CA TYR A 323 -6.94 11.57 11.16
C TYR A 323 -6.46 10.18 11.59
N LYS A 324 -5.19 10.02 11.96
CA LYS A 324 -4.65 8.72 12.43
C LYS A 324 -5.42 8.22 13.64
N THR A 325 -5.61 9.10 14.63
CA THR A 325 -6.41 8.81 15.83
C THR A 325 -7.86 8.48 15.48
N TYR A 326 -8.46 9.18 14.53
CA TYR A 326 -9.82 8.91 14.05
C TYR A 326 -9.92 7.55 13.35
N MET A 327 -8.97 7.20 12.48
CA MET A 327 -9.00 5.96 11.72
C MET A 327 -9.05 4.73 12.60
N GLU A 328 -8.28 4.71 13.70
CA GLU A 328 -8.26 3.60 14.66
C GLU A 328 -9.64 3.30 15.27
N VAL A 329 -10.46 4.32 15.51
CA VAL A 329 -11.76 4.20 16.17
C VAL A 329 -12.94 4.42 15.22
N SER A 330 -12.67 4.66 13.93
CA SER A 330 -13.68 5.03 12.93
C SER A 330 -14.80 3.99 12.79
N HIS A 331 -14.48 2.71 12.95
CA HIS A 331 -15.43 1.59 12.91
C HIS A 331 -16.46 1.61 14.06
N LEU A 332 -16.18 2.30 15.17
CA LEU A 332 -17.10 2.44 16.31
C LEU A 332 -18.10 3.59 16.13
N ARG A 333 -17.93 4.41 15.08
CA ARG A 333 -18.67 5.65 14.91
C ARG A 333 -20.15 5.36 14.62
N PRO A 334 -21.09 6.00 15.36
CA PRO A 334 -22.52 5.84 15.07
C PRO A 334 -22.89 6.39 13.69
N ALA A 335 -23.76 5.69 12.97
CA ALA A 335 -24.26 6.13 11.66
C ALA A 335 -25.29 7.28 11.75
N VAL A 336 -25.78 7.59 12.96
CA VAL A 336 -26.84 8.58 13.21
C VAL A 336 -26.30 9.93 13.67
N PRO A 337 -26.95 11.07 13.30
CA PRO A 337 -26.58 12.39 13.81
C PRO A 337 -26.65 12.49 15.33
N ILE A 338 -25.81 13.37 15.91
CA ILE A 338 -25.75 13.61 17.36
C ILE A 338 -27.12 13.96 17.93
N SER A 339 -27.90 14.78 17.21
CA SER A 339 -29.23 15.21 17.62
C SER A 339 -30.24 14.08 17.78
N LYS A 340 -30.10 12.97 17.03
CA LYS A 340 -31.05 11.85 17.07
C LYS A 340 -30.75 10.85 18.19
N ALA A 341 -29.48 10.60 18.49
CA ALA A 341 -29.09 9.63 19.51
C ALA A 341 -27.81 10.05 20.27
N PRO A 342 -27.88 11.07 21.15
CA PRO A 342 -26.70 11.57 21.87
C PRO A 342 -26.00 10.48 22.70
N HIS A 343 -26.76 9.54 23.25
CA HIS A 343 -26.23 8.44 24.06
C HIS A 343 -25.28 7.50 23.28
N LEU A 344 -25.52 7.28 21.98
CA LEU A 344 -24.62 6.48 21.13
C LEU A 344 -23.29 7.19 20.90
N TRP A 345 -23.30 8.52 20.84
CA TRP A 345 -22.09 9.33 20.68
C TRP A 345 -21.25 9.36 21.96
N TRP A 346 -21.88 9.43 23.13
CA TRP A 346 -21.18 9.25 24.41
C TRP A 346 -20.59 7.84 24.54
N LYS A 347 -21.35 6.81 24.14
CA LYS A 347 -20.86 5.43 24.09
C LYS A 347 -19.64 5.33 23.16
N TYR A 348 -19.72 5.89 21.96
CA TYR A 348 -18.60 5.97 21.02
C TYR A 348 -17.38 6.65 21.64
N GLY A 349 -17.54 7.84 22.23
CA GLY A 349 -16.44 8.56 22.87
C GLY A 349 -15.75 7.76 23.98
N ALA A 350 -16.53 7.07 24.81
CA ALA A 350 -15.99 6.20 25.86
C ALA A 350 -15.21 5.00 25.29
N HIS A 351 -15.77 4.29 24.29
CA HIS A 351 -15.08 3.15 23.67
C HIS A 351 -13.82 3.60 22.91
N ALA A 352 -13.89 4.71 22.19
CA ALA A 352 -12.76 5.28 21.47
C ALA A 352 -11.61 5.65 22.43
N ALA A 353 -11.92 6.30 23.56
CA ALA A 353 -10.92 6.65 24.57
C ALA A 353 -10.29 5.41 25.22
N LEU A 354 -11.09 4.40 25.57
CA LEU A 354 -10.58 3.15 26.15
C LEU A 354 -9.68 2.39 25.17
N GLN A 355 -10.05 2.36 23.88
CA GLN A 355 -9.25 1.73 22.84
C GLN A 355 -7.91 2.45 22.61
N GLN A 356 -7.90 3.79 22.61
CA GLN A 356 -6.69 4.59 22.48
C GLN A 356 -5.74 4.42 23.67
N LEU A 357 -6.28 4.28 24.88
CA LEU A 357 -5.49 3.99 26.08
C LEU A 357 -4.94 2.55 26.12
N LYS A 358 -5.22 1.73 25.09
CA LYS A 358 -4.91 0.29 25.04
C LYS A 358 -5.32 -0.45 26.32
N MET A 359 -6.28 0.09 27.06
CA MET A 359 -6.72 -0.53 28.29
C MET A 359 -7.55 -1.75 27.91
N CYS A 360 -7.10 -2.93 28.34
CA CYS A 360 -7.85 -4.16 28.16
C CYS A 360 -9.28 -3.93 28.65
N TYR A 361 -10.24 -4.11 27.73
CA TYR A 361 -11.64 -4.21 28.07
C TYR A 361 -11.77 -5.21 29.22
N ARG A 362 -12.30 -4.78 30.37
CA ARG A 362 -12.97 -5.74 31.26
C ARG A 362 -14.28 -6.12 30.58
N LEU A 363 -14.20 -7.03 29.62
CA LEU A 363 -15.39 -7.57 28.99
C LEU A 363 -16.19 -8.27 30.09
N SER A 364 -17.45 -7.88 30.25
CA SER A 364 -18.35 -8.68 31.09
C SER A 364 -18.54 -10.06 30.45
N TRP A 365 -18.86 -11.07 31.25
CA TRP A 365 -19.16 -12.40 30.73
C TRP A 365 -20.30 -12.38 29.70
N ASP A 366 -21.25 -11.45 29.83
CA ASP A 366 -22.32 -11.23 28.84
C ASP A 366 -21.78 -10.70 27.51
N GLN A 367 -20.83 -9.76 27.53
CA GLN A 367 -20.17 -9.26 26.32
C GLN A 367 -19.35 -10.34 25.63
N ILE A 368 -18.61 -11.16 26.41
CA ILE A 368 -17.88 -12.32 25.88
C ILE A 368 -18.86 -13.31 25.23
N ARG A 369 -19.98 -13.60 25.89
CA ARG A 369 -21.02 -14.49 25.36
C ARG A 369 -21.59 -13.96 24.04
N GLN A 370 -21.88 -12.67 23.96
CA GLN A 370 -22.38 -12.03 22.73
C GLN A 370 -21.34 -12.09 21.60
N LEU A 371 -20.06 -11.80 21.89
CA LEU A 371 -18.97 -11.93 20.91
C LEU A 371 -18.82 -13.38 20.41
N CYS A 372 -18.89 -14.36 21.31
CA CYS A 372 -18.84 -15.79 20.95
C CYS A 372 -20.05 -16.25 20.15
N GLN A 373 -21.25 -15.69 20.38
CA GLN A 373 -22.44 -15.94 19.56
C GLN A 373 -22.28 -15.32 18.18
N ARG A 374 -21.83 -14.06 18.11
CA ARG A 374 -21.62 -13.31 16.87
C ARG A 374 -20.53 -13.96 16.00
N ARG A 375 -19.43 -14.43 16.60
CA ARG A 375 -18.39 -15.22 15.93
C ARG A 375 -18.96 -16.51 15.33
N ARG A 376 -19.75 -17.28 16.09
CA ARG A 376 -20.36 -18.52 15.60
C ARG A 376 -21.30 -18.28 14.42
N GLN A 377 -22.17 -17.27 14.53
CA GLN A 377 -23.07 -16.88 13.44
C GLN A 377 -22.29 -16.46 12.20
N TYR A 378 -21.28 -15.60 12.35
CA TYR A 378 -20.43 -15.17 11.25
C TYR A 378 -19.74 -16.34 10.55
N ILE A 379 -19.10 -17.24 11.32
CA ILE A 379 -18.40 -18.41 10.77
C ILE A 379 -19.37 -19.31 10.00
N GLN A 380 -20.57 -19.56 10.53
CA GLN A 380 -21.58 -20.37 9.84
C GLN A 380 -22.02 -19.75 8.51
N LEU A 381 -22.26 -18.44 8.48
CA LEU A 381 -22.62 -17.72 7.25
C LEU A 381 -21.45 -17.70 6.26
N TYR A 382 -20.23 -17.48 6.73
CA TYR A 382 -19.01 -17.50 5.91
C TYR A 382 -18.78 -18.89 5.27
N MET A 383 -18.90 -19.96 6.05
CA MET A 383 -18.85 -21.34 5.58
C MET A 383 -19.85 -21.58 4.44
N ALA A 384 -21.09 -21.19 4.64
CA ALA A 384 -22.14 -21.39 3.65
C ALA A 384 -21.86 -20.60 2.36
N SER A 385 -21.29 -19.40 2.49
CA SER A 385 -20.88 -18.55 1.36
C SER A 385 -19.77 -19.18 0.50
N LEU A 386 -18.79 -19.84 1.13
CA LEU A 386 -17.71 -20.55 0.42
C LEU A 386 -18.19 -21.82 -0.31
N GLN A 387 -19.30 -22.41 0.14
CA GLN A 387 -19.89 -23.61 -0.45
C GLN A 387 -20.88 -23.32 -1.58
N ASN A 388 -21.03 -22.05 -2.01
CA ASN A 388 -21.99 -21.60 -3.03
C ASN A 388 -23.42 -22.15 -2.80
N SER A 389 -23.84 -22.26 -1.54
CA SER A 389 -25.20 -22.69 -1.22
C SER A 389 -26.21 -21.62 -1.63
N SER A 390 -27.29 -22.02 -2.31
CA SER A 390 -28.29 -21.11 -2.91
C SER A 390 -29.10 -20.25 -1.93
N ASN A 391 -28.94 -20.44 -0.61
CA ASN A 391 -29.69 -19.77 0.46
C ASN A 391 -28.84 -18.80 1.32
N VAL A 392 -27.63 -18.42 0.88
CA VAL A 392 -26.76 -17.56 1.68
C VAL A 392 -27.19 -16.10 1.59
N ASN A 393 -27.65 -15.56 2.71
CA ASN A 393 -27.92 -14.13 2.81
C ASN A 393 -26.61 -13.34 2.91
N HIS A 394 -26.01 -13.01 1.76
CA HIS A 394 -24.78 -12.21 1.70
C HIS A 394 -24.91 -10.86 2.42
N THR A 395 -26.13 -10.32 2.55
CA THR A 395 -26.36 -9.05 3.25
C THR A 395 -26.06 -9.15 4.75
N GLU A 396 -26.40 -10.25 5.42
CA GLU A 396 -26.11 -10.45 6.85
C GLU A 396 -24.61 -10.58 7.13
N ILE A 397 -23.86 -11.25 6.25
CA ILE A 397 -22.41 -11.32 6.34
C ILE A 397 -21.82 -9.91 6.26
N ARG A 398 -22.27 -9.11 5.27
CA ARG A 398 -21.79 -7.75 5.08
C ARG A 398 -22.11 -6.84 6.26
N GLU A 399 -23.30 -6.94 6.85
CA GLU A 399 -23.65 -6.17 8.05
C GLU A 399 -22.76 -6.52 9.25
N ILE A 400 -22.43 -7.80 9.44
CA ILE A 400 -21.48 -8.20 10.49
C ILE A 400 -20.07 -7.67 10.18
N GLU A 401 -19.63 -7.73 8.92
CA GLU A 401 -18.31 -7.26 8.48
C GLU A 401 -18.16 -5.73 8.53
N LYS A 402 -19.25 -4.97 8.38
CA LYS A 402 -19.23 -3.50 8.53
C LYS A 402 -18.75 -3.10 9.92
N ASP A 403 -19.26 -3.77 10.95
CA ASP A 403 -19.00 -3.45 12.36
C ASP A 403 -17.67 -3.99 12.91
N LEU A 404 -17.08 -5.01 12.28
CA LEU A 404 -15.87 -5.68 12.78
C LEU A 404 -14.59 -5.05 12.22
N ASP A 405 -13.52 -4.99 13.02
CA ASP A 405 -12.19 -4.63 12.52
C ASP A 405 -11.69 -5.65 11.48
N SER A 406 -10.97 -5.20 10.44
CA SER A 406 -10.48 -6.08 9.37
C SER A 406 -9.56 -7.18 9.88
N LYS A 407 -8.77 -6.92 10.93
CA LYS A 407 -7.90 -7.92 11.57
C LYS A 407 -8.73 -8.99 12.27
N VAL A 408 -9.84 -8.60 12.90
CA VAL A 408 -10.74 -9.56 13.58
C VAL A 408 -11.41 -10.47 12.55
N ILE A 409 -11.84 -9.90 11.42
CA ILE A 409 -12.41 -10.67 10.31
C ILE A 409 -11.40 -11.69 9.78
N LEU A 410 -10.16 -11.25 9.50
CA LEU A 410 -9.08 -12.13 9.05
C LEU A 410 -8.80 -13.26 10.05
N LEU A 411 -8.67 -12.93 11.34
CA LEU A 411 -8.46 -13.92 12.40
C LEU A 411 -9.59 -14.95 12.46
N TRP A 412 -10.85 -14.52 12.30
CA TRP A 412 -12.00 -15.43 12.34
C TRP A 412 -12.05 -16.35 11.11
N ARG A 413 -11.73 -15.84 9.92
CA ARG A 413 -11.65 -16.63 8.67
C ARG A 413 -10.47 -17.61 8.71
N GLU A 414 -9.32 -17.17 9.20
CA GLU A 414 -8.13 -18.03 9.37
C GLU A 414 -8.38 -19.15 10.39
N ALA A 415 -9.01 -18.84 11.52
CA ALA A 415 -9.39 -19.85 12.51
C ALA A 415 -10.30 -20.92 11.91
N TYR A 416 -11.25 -20.53 11.04
CA TYR A 416 -12.09 -21.48 10.32
C TYR A 416 -11.30 -22.38 9.37
N GLU A 417 -10.42 -21.83 8.54
CA GLU A 417 -9.61 -22.64 7.61
C GLU A 417 -8.70 -23.61 8.36
N ASN A 418 -8.12 -23.19 9.50
CA ASN A 418 -7.34 -24.06 10.37
C ASN A 418 -8.17 -25.19 11.00
N GLU A 419 -9.38 -24.89 11.49
CA GLU A 419 -10.31 -25.89 12.03
C GLU A 419 -10.74 -26.91 10.95
N LYS A 420 -11.03 -26.44 9.74
CA LYS A 420 -11.36 -27.29 8.58
C LYS A 420 -10.21 -28.21 8.17
N GLU A 421 -8.97 -27.73 8.22
CA GLU A 421 -7.79 -28.56 7.95
C GLU A 421 -7.53 -29.61 9.03
N GLN A 422 -7.75 -29.28 10.31
CA GLN A 422 -7.65 -30.25 11.40
C GLN A 422 -8.67 -31.38 11.23
N VAL A 423 -9.93 -31.04 10.95
CA VAL A 423 -10.99 -32.04 10.70
C VAL A 423 -10.65 -32.92 9.49
N LYS A 424 -10.12 -32.36 8.40
CA LYS A 424 -9.65 -33.16 7.25
C LYS A 424 -8.52 -34.12 7.62
N LYS A 425 -7.55 -33.68 8.42
CA LYS A 425 -6.43 -34.52 8.88
C LYS A 425 -6.90 -35.65 9.81
N GLU A 426 -7.88 -35.39 10.66
CA GLU A 426 -8.49 -36.42 11.52
C GLU A 426 -9.28 -37.45 10.70
N ILE A 427 -10.04 -37.00 9.68
CA ILE A 427 -10.75 -37.89 8.75
C ILE A 427 -9.75 -38.76 7.96
N LEU A 428 -8.71 -38.15 7.37
CA LEU A 428 -7.66 -38.84 6.60
C LEU A 428 -6.77 -39.74 7.46
N GLY A 429 -6.60 -39.44 8.75
CA GLY A 429 -5.88 -40.28 9.71
C GLY A 429 -6.71 -41.45 10.25
N SER A 430 -8.00 -41.53 9.91
CA SER A 430 -8.94 -42.54 10.44
C SER A 430 -9.30 -43.66 9.45
N GLU A 431 -8.47 -43.94 8.42
CA GLU A 431 -8.56 -45.16 7.59
C GLU A 431 -8.17 -46.45 8.34
N SER A 432 -8.53 -46.55 9.61
CA SER A 432 -8.51 -47.77 10.42
C SER A 432 -9.62 -47.68 11.46
N GLY A 433 -10.87 -47.75 11.01
CA GLY A 433 -12.02 -47.91 11.89
C GLY A 433 -13.31 -47.31 11.36
N PHE A 434 -14.02 -48.06 10.52
CA PHE A 434 -15.41 -47.78 10.19
C PHE A 434 -16.27 -47.86 11.47
N LEU A 435 -16.78 -46.71 11.92
CA LEU A 435 -18.10 -46.43 12.55
C LEU A 435 -17.98 -45.27 13.55
N LEU A 436 -18.38 -44.07 13.14
CA LEU A 436 -19.27 -43.16 13.88
C LEU A 436 -19.43 -41.85 13.10
N VAL A 437 -20.25 -41.92 12.05
CA VAL A 437 -20.91 -40.73 11.49
C VAL A 437 -22.16 -40.48 12.33
N PHE A 438 -22.49 -39.19 12.53
CA PHE A 438 -23.64 -38.64 13.25
C PHE A 438 -23.54 -38.64 14.77
N PHE A 439 -23.00 -37.54 15.32
CA PHE A 439 -23.65 -36.70 16.34
C PHE A 439 -22.61 -35.71 16.86
N CYS A 440 -22.74 -34.42 16.52
CA CYS A 440 -22.29 -33.32 17.38
C CYS A 440 -22.78 -31.96 16.84
N TYR A 441 -24.08 -31.87 16.59
CA TYR A 441 -24.81 -30.62 16.86
C TYR A 441 -25.46 -30.80 18.23
N GLY A 442 -24.92 -30.13 19.25
CA GLY A 442 -25.52 -30.04 20.58
C GLY A 442 -24.75 -30.72 21.72
N LYS A 443 -24.57 -29.95 22.80
CA LYS A 443 -24.10 -30.29 24.17
C LYS A 443 -22.58 -30.30 24.43
N GLY A 444 -22.09 -29.17 24.95
CA GLY A 444 -21.81 -29.07 26.39
C GLY A 444 -20.51 -29.66 26.98
N VAL A 445 -19.49 -30.04 26.19
CA VAL A 445 -18.24 -30.62 26.76
C VAL A 445 -16.96 -29.83 26.44
N TRP A 446 -17.03 -28.76 25.64
CA TRP A 446 -15.84 -28.01 25.21
C TRP A 446 -15.38 -26.86 26.13
N GLU A 447 -16.09 -26.55 27.21
CA GLU A 447 -15.76 -25.36 28.02
C GLU A 447 -14.46 -25.48 28.83
N LYS A 448 -14.03 -26.68 29.27
CA LYS A 448 -12.81 -26.79 30.12
C LYS A 448 -11.49 -26.84 29.36
N LYS A 449 -11.44 -27.45 28.16
CA LYS A 449 -10.18 -27.54 27.38
C LYS A 449 -9.88 -26.27 26.60
N VAL A 450 -10.90 -25.52 26.18
CA VAL A 450 -10.71 -24.23 25.49
C VAL A 450 -10.26 -23.15 26.48
N LEU A 451 -10.78 -23.11 27.71
CA LEU A 451 -10.32 -22.15 28.72
C LEU A 451 -8.85 -22.37 29.15
N LEU A 452 -8.39 -23.62 29.27
CA LEU A 452 -6.99 -23.92 29.59
C LEU A 452 -6.04 -23.61 28.41
N GLY A 453 -6.47 -23.84 27.17
CA GLY A 453 -5.70 -23.46 25.97
C GLY A 453 -5.60 -21.94 25.78
N TRP A 454 -6.66 -21.20 26.08
CA TRP A 454 -6.66 -19.73 25.98
C TRP A 454 -5.85 -19.07 27.11
N CYS A 455 -5.83 -19.62 28.33
CA CYS A 455 -4.92 -19.16 29.37
C CYS A 455 -3.45 -19.41 29.00
N SER A 456 -3.12 -20.50 28.32
CA SER A 456 -1.75 -20.77 27.84
C SER A 456 -1.32 -19.81 26.73
N ILE A 457 -2.21 -19.52 25.76
CA ILE A 457 -1.89 -18.63 24.64
C ILE A 457 -1.84 -17.16 25.08
N LEU A 458 -2.72 -16.73 25.99
CA LEU A 458 -2.63 -15.39 26.60
C LEU A 458 -1.42 -15.26 27.55
N SER A 459 -1.04 -16.33 28.24
CA SER A 459 0.18 -16.37 29.07
C SER A 459 1.45 -16.27 28.21
N ASP A 460 1.53 -17.01 27.11
CA ASP A 460 2.73 -17.00 26.23
C ASP A 460 2.87 -15.70 25.42
N VAL A 461 1.77 -15.01 25.16
CA VAL A 461 1.78 -13.68 24.53
C VAL A 461 2.15 -12.59 25.55
N LEU A 462 1.73 -12.71 26.82
CA LEU A 462 2.09 -11.74 27.86
C LEU A 462 3.50 -11.94 28.44
N LEU A 463 4.05 -13.17 28.47
CA LEU A 463 5.42 -13.42 28.95
C LEU A 463 6.52 -13.08 27.95
N LYS A 464 6.19 -12.91 26.66
CA LYS A 464 7.16 -12.48 25.64
C LYS A 464 7.36 -10.96 25.54
N GLU A 465 6.53 -10.16 26.21
CA GLU A 465 6.72 -8.70 26.29
C GLU A 465 7.34 -8.21 27.62
N LEU A 466 7.76 -9.13 28.50
CA LEU A 466 8.45 -8.80 29.76
C LEU A 466 9.85 -9.41 29.89
N LYS A 467 10.57 -9.58 28.77
CA LYS A 467 12.03 -9.80 28.77
C LYS A 467 12.73 -8.94 27.75
#